data_AF-A0A8T4PBF7-F1
#
_entry.id   AF-A0A8T4PBF7-F1
#
_cell.length_a   1.000
_cell.length_b   1.000
_cell.length_c   1.000
_cell.angle_alpha   90.00
_cell.angle_beta   90.00
_cell.angle_gamma   90.00
#
_symmetry.space_group_name_H-M   'P 1'
#
loop_
_entity.id
_entity.type
_entity.pdbx_description
1 polymer ?
#
loop_
_entity_poly.entity_id
_entity_poly.type
_entity_poly.pdbx_seq_one_letter_code
_entity_poly.pdbx_strand_id
1 'polypeptide(L)' 'MRDKKFAVAVVIIVVLALALLFVLVVSPAVNQYILNKQIGVANEIVNGIIQTVNQQGYITLSNGNETMVLVKYIAPPATQ' A
#
# COMPACT_ATOMS: atom_id res chain seq x y z
N MET A 1 -29.19 26.82 35.44
CA MET A 1 -28.85 26.99 34.00
C MET A 1 -27.34 26.90 33.74
N ARG A 2 -26.48 27.34 34.67
CA ARG A 2 -25.02 27.25 34.58
C ARG A 2 -24.51 25.80 34.46
N ASP A 3 -25.08 24.89 35.24
CA ASP A 3 -24.61 23.50 35.33
C ASP A 3 -24.94 22.70 34.07
N LYS A 4 -26.07 23.02 33.42
CA LYS A 4 -26.44 22.42 32.12
C LYS A 4 -25.47 22.82 31.01
N LYS A 5 -25.02 24.09 30.98
CA LYS A 5 -24.03 24.57 30.02
C LYS A 5 -22.65 23.95 30.25
N PHE A 6 -22.28 23.77 31.52
CA PHE A 6 -21.02 23.10 31.88
C PHE A 6 -21.02 21.62 31.49
N ALA A 7 -22.11 20.90 31.77
CA ALA A 7 -22.24 19.49 31.37
C ALA A 7 -22.14 19.30 29.84
N VAL A 8 -22.79 20.19 29.06
CA VAL A 8 -22.70 20.16 27.60
C VAL A 8 -21.26 20.41 27.12
N ALA A 9 -20.56 21.37 27.70
CA ALA A 9 -19.16 21.64 27.36
C ALA A 9 -18.24 20.44 27.64
N VAL A 10 -18.43 19.77 28.78
CA VAL A 10 -17.66 18.57 29.14
C VAL A 10 -17.90 17.44 28.15
N VAL A 11 -19.15 17.20 27.74
CA VAL A 11 -19.48 16.17 26.74
C VAL A 11 -18.79 16.46 25.41
N ILE A 12 -18.79 17.70 24.95
CA ILE A 12 -18.12 18.10 23.71
C ILE A 12 -16.61 17.84 23.79
N ILE A 13 -15.98 18.18 24.91
CA ILE A 13 -14.54 17.94 25.13
C ILE A 13 -14.22 16.44 25.08
N VAL A 14 -15.04 15.60 25.70
CA VAL A 14 -14.86 14.13 25.68
C VAL A 14 -14.98 13.58 24.26
N VAL A 15 -15.97 14.03 23.49
CA VAL A 15 -16.13 13.61 22.09
C VAL A 15 -14.94 14.04 21.23
N LEU A 16 -14.44 15.27 21.40
CA LEU A 16 -13.26 15.75 20.70
C LEU A 16 -11.99 14.99 21.09
N ALA A 17 -11.82 14.65 22.37
CA ALA A 17 -10.70 13.85 22.83
C ALA A 17 -10.70 12.43 22.24
N LEU A 18 -11.87 11.80 22.15
CA LEU A 18 -12.03 10.49 21.51
C LEU A 18 -11.76 10.55 19.99
N ALA A 19 -12.21 11.62 19.32
CA ALA A 19 -11.92 11.82 17.90
C ALA A 19 -10.42 11.98 17.63
N LEU A 20 -9.72 12.75 18.48
CA LEU A 20 -8.26 12.90 18.39
C LEU A 20 -7.54 11.57 18.62
N LEU A 21 -7.96 10.79 19.62
CA LEU A 21 -7.42 9.45 19.88
C LEU A 21 -7.57 8.51 18.67
N PHE A 22 -8.74 8.52 18.03
CA PHE A 22 -8.99 7.73 16.84
C PHE A 22 -8.05 8.12 15.69
N VAL A 23 -7.91 9.42 15.42
CA VAL A 23 -7.02 9.92 14.36
C VAL A 23 -5.55 9.59 14.65
N LEU A 24 -5.11 9.72 15.90
CA LEU A 24 -3.71 9.49 16.29
C LEU A 24 -3.31 8.02 16.37
N VAL A 25 -4.23 7.11 16.69
CA VAL A 25 -3.89 5.70 16.93
C VAL A 25 -4.42 4.79 15.83
N VAL A 26 -5.69 4.95 15.44
CA VAL A 26 -6.34 4.03 14.50
C VAL A 26 -5.91 4.32 13.07
N SER A 27 -5.87 5.60 12.67
CA SER A 27 -5.47 6.00 11.31
C SER A 27 -4.06 5.51 10.93
N PRO A 28 -2.99 5.75 11.73
CA PRO A 28 -1.66 5.26 11.36
C PRO A 28 -1.57 3.73 11.39
N ALA A 29 -2.26 3.04 12.29
CA ALA A 29 -2.27 1.58 12.34
C ALA A 29 -2.91 0.97 11.08
N VAL A 30 -4.02 1.52 10.61
CA VAL A 30 -4.68 1.09 9.36
C VAL A 30 -3.81 1.40 8.14
N ASN A 31 -3.20 2.60 8.09
CA ASN A 31 -2.30 2.95 7.00
C ASN A 31 -1.06 2.03 6.93
N GLN A 32 -0.45 1.72 8.08
CA GLN A 32 0.66 0.77 8.10
C GLN A 32 0.23 -0.64 7.66
N TYR A 33 -0.95 -1.10 8.09
CA TYR A 33 -1.48 -2.39 7.65
C TYR A 33 -1.68 -2.45 6.13
N ILE A 34 -2.26 -1.39 5.54
CA ILE A 34 -2.47 -1.28 4.10
C ILE A 34 -1.13 -1.24 3.36
N LEU A 35 -0.17 -0.43 3.82
CA LEU A 35 1.16 -0.34 3.20
C LEU A 35 1.89 -1.68 3.24
N ASN A 36 1.88 -2.38 4.39
CA ASN A 36 2.50 -3.69 4.52
C ASN A 36 1.86 -4.72 3.58
N LYS A 37 0.52 -4.69 3.43
CA LYS A 37 -0.18 -5.55 2.48
C LYS A 37 0.17 -5.21 1.04
N GLN A 38 0.26 -3.93 0.69
CA GLN A 38 0.64 -3.50 -0.66
C GLN A 38 2.08 -3.91 -1.00
N ILE A 39 3.02 -3.80 -0.06
CA ILE A 39 4.41 -4.24 -0.23
C ILE A 39 4.48 -5.76 -0.42
N GLY A 40 3.73 -6.52 0.37
CA GLY A 40 3.65 -7.98 0.21
C GLY A 40 3.14 -8.40 -1.17
N VAL A 41 2.05 -7.78 -1.63
CA VAL A 41 1.46 -8.05 -2.95
C VAL A 41 2.39 -7.61 -4.08
N ALA A 42 3.11 -6.49 -3.94
CA ALA A 42 4.08 -6.05 -4.94
C ALA A 42 5.19 -7.08 -5.14
N ASN A 43 5.73 -7.64 -4.06
CA ASN A 43 6.75 -8.70 -4.15
C ASN A 43 6.21 -9.97 -4.81
N GLU A 44 4.96 -10.34 -4.53
CA GLU A 44 4.32 -11.51 -5.13
C GLU A 44 4.08 -11.34 -6.63
N ILE A 45 3.60 -10.15 -7.05
CA ILE A 45 3.43 -9.80 -8.46
C ILE A 45 4.77 -9.83 -9.19
N VAL A 46 5.83 -9.22 -8.64
CA VAL A 46 7.16 -9.22 -9.24
C VAL A 46 7.70 -10.64 -9.39
N ASN A 47 7.55 -11.48 -8.36
CA ASN A 47 7.94 -12.89 -8.44
C ASN A 47 7.16 -13.66 -9.51
N GLY A 48 5.85 -13.40 -9.64
CA GLY A 48 5.02 -13.97 -10.70
C GLY A 48 5.45 -13.54 -12.11
N ILE A 49 5.79 -12.26 -12.30
CA ILE A 49 6.34 -11.73 -13.54
C ILE A 49 7.67 -12.44 -13.88
N ILE A 50 8.59 -12.54 -12.92
CA ILE A 50 9.89 -13.20 -13.11
C ILE A 50 9.70 -14.67 -13.47
N GLN A 51 8.80 -15.39 -12.80
CA GLN A 51 8.50 -16.79 -13.12
C GLN A 51 7.92 -16.94 -14.53
N THR A 52 6.99 -16.06 -14.91
CA THR A 52 6.38 -16.06 -16.24
C THR A 52 7.44 -15.81 -17.32
N VAL A 53 8.31 -14.81 -17.13
CA VAL A 53 9.44 -14.55 -18.04
C VAL A 53 10.41 -15.73 -18.10
N ASN A 54 10.67 -16.40 -16.99
CA ASN A 54 11.56 -17.56 -16.96
C ASN A 54 10.96 -18.79 -17.67
N GLN A 55 9.64 -18.98 -17.61
CA GLN A 55 8.95 -20.12 -18.22
C GLN A 55 8.61 -19.89 -19.70
N GLN A 56 8.12 -18.70 -20.04
CA GLN A 56 7.63 -18.36 -21.38
C GLN A 56 8.65 -17.58 -22.22
N GLY A 57 9.76 -17.16 -21.61
CA GLY A 57 10.81 -16.35 -22.24
C GLY A 57 10.50 -14.85 -22.30
N TYR A 58 9.21 -14.47 -22.18
CA TYR A 58 8.76 -13.09 -22.21
C TYR A 58 7.45 -12.90 -21.43
N ILE A 59 7.12 -11.65 -21.10
CA ILE A 59 5.80 -11.24 -20.62
C ILE A 59 5.48 -9.85 -21.18
N THR A 60 4.21 -9.63 -21.52
CA THR A 60 3.69 -8.36 -22.00
C THR A 60 2.90 -7.67 -20.88
N LEU A 61 3.34 -6.49 -20.47
CA LEU A 61 2.61 -5.61 -19.56
C LEU A 61 1.92 -4.53 -20.37
N SER A 62 0.59 -4.41 -20.22
CA SER A 62 -0.19 -3.35 -20.87
C SER A 62 -0.46 -2.24 -19.86
N ASN A 63 -0.02 -1.02 -20.14
CA ASN A 63 -0.30 0.17 -19.32
C ASN A 63 -1.09 1.19 -20.13
N GLY A 64 -2.42 1.05 -20.14
CA GLY A 64 -3.35 1.93 -20.86
C GLY A 64 -3.20 1.82 -22.38
N ASN A 65 -2.28 2.60 -22.97
CA ASN A 65 -2.05 2.68 -24.41
C ASN A 65 -0.66 2.16 -24.84
N GLU A 66 0.19 1.78 -23.89
CA GLU A 66 1.55 1.32 -24.15
C GLU A 66 1.70 -0.14 -23.74
N THR A 67 2.37 -0.92 -24.59
CA THR A 67 2.70 -2.32 -24.30
C THR A 67 4.19 -2.43 -24.06
N MET A 68 4.59 -2.84 -22.86
CA MET A 68 5.97 -3.12 -22.50
C MET A 68 6.21 -4.63 -22.54
N VAL A 69 7.20 -5.07 -23.31
CA VAL A 69 7.61 -6.48 -23.37
C VAL A 69 8.85 -6.65 -22.51
N LEU A 70 8.76 -7.48 -21.49
CA LEU A 70 9.89 -7.91 -20.68
C LEU A 70 10.38 -9.25 -21.19
N VAL A 71 11.69 -9.38 -21.43
CA VAL A 71 12.34 -10.60 -21.89
C VAL A 71 13.47 -10.98 -20.94
N LYS A 72 13.79 -12.28 -20.88
CA LYS A 72 14.90 -12.76 -20.06
C LYS A 72 16.22 -12.20 -20.57
N TYR A 73 17.01 -11.60 -19.69
CA TYR A 73 18.37 -11.14 -20.03
C TYR A 73 19.29 -12.34 -20.27
N ILE A 74 20.01 -12.32 -21.39
CA ILE A 74 21.05 -13.29 -21.74
C ILE A 74 22.37 -12.50 -21.81
N ALA A 75 23.31 -12.82 -20.92
CA ALA A 75 24.61 -12.16 -20.91
C ALA A 75 25.37 -12.49 -22.22
N PRO A 76 26.03 -11.51 -22.86
CA PRO A 76 26.84 -11.78 -24.03
C PRO A 76 27.99 -12.73 -23.65
N PRO A 77 28.37 -13.67 -24.54
CA PRO A 77 29.49 -14.56 -24.28
C PRO A 77 30.75 -13.72 -24.03
N ALA A 78 31.45 -14.00 -22.94
CA ALA A 78 32.72 -13.37 -22.64
C ALA A 78 33.65 -13.59 -23.84
N THR A 79 34.09 -12.51 -24.48
CA THR A 79 35.13 -12.54 -25.51
C THR A 79 36.40 -13.07 -24.84
N GLN A 80 36.74 -14.34 -25.10
CA GLN A 80 38.06 -14.91 -24.80
C GLN A 80 39.09 -14.40 -25.80
#